data_AF-A0A974CEX4-F1
#
_entry.id   AF-A0A974CEX4-F1
#
_cell.length_a   1.000
_cell.length_b   1.000
_cell.length_c   1.000
_cell.angle_alpha   90.00
_cell.angle_beta   90.00
_cell.angle_gamma   90.00
#
_symmetry.space_group_name_H-M   'P 1'
#
loop_
_entity.id
_entity.type
_entity.pdbx_description
1 polymer ?
#
loop_
_entity_poly.entity_id
_entity_poly.type
_entity_poly.pdbx_seq_one_letter_code
_entity_poly.pdbx_strand_id
1 'polypeptide(L)' 'MLSTVAKHFRENHNAESNTLSFWAIEQIHLGIRGGDLEQQLLQRESYWIFNLNTVFPYGINENNLFTTFI' A
#
# COMPACT_ATOMS: atom_id res chain seq x y z
N MET A 1 7.27 -6.64 16.65
CA MET A 1 5.91 -6.25 16.23
C MET A 1 5.58 -7.01 14.94
N LEU A 2 4.33 -7.46 14.77
CA LEU A 2 3.86 -7.99 13.48
C LEU A 2 3.46 -6.82 12.57
N SER A 3 3.59 -6.98 11.25
CA SER A 3 3.02 -6.01 10.30
C SER A 3 1.49 -5.98 10.41
N THR A 4 0.87 -4.88 9.98
CA THR A 4 -0.60 -4.70 10.00
C THR A 4 -1.32 -5.81 9.25
N VAL A 5 -0.75 -6.23 8.11
CA VAL A 5 -1.23 -7.40 7.34
C VAL A 5 -1.17 -8.68 8.19
N ALA A 6 -0.02 -9.01 8.77
CA ALA A 6 0.13 -10.23 9.56
C ALA A 6 -0.80 -10.27 10.79
N LYS A 7 -1.01 -9.11 11.42
CA LYS A 7 -1.99 -8.96 12.50
C LYS A 7 -3.41 -9.24 12.01
N HIS A 8 -3.84 -8.61 10.91
CA HIS A 8 -5.17 -8.80 10.32
C HIS A 8 -5.43 -10.27 9.97
N PHE A 9 -4.46 -10.95 9.35
CA PHE A 9 -4.59 -12.36 8.97
C PHE A 9 -4.73 -13.29 10.16
N ARG A 10 -3.96 -13.06 11.21
CA ARG A 10 -4.07 -13.85 12.45
C ARG A 10 -5.43 -13.64 13.13
N GLU A 11 -5.97 -12.42 13.10
CA GLU A 11 -7.20 -12.07 13.80
C GLU A 11 -8.48 -12.43 13.02
N ASN A 12 -8.43 -12.43 11.68
CA ASN A 12 -9.64 -12.55 10.85
C ASN A 12 -9.65 -13.76 9.90
N HIS A 13 -8.50 -14.37 9.64
CA HIS A 13 -8.35 -15.43 8.61
C HIS A 13 -7.65 -16.69 9.15
N ASN A 14 -7.63 -16.90 10.47
CA ASN A 14 -6.98 -18.05 11.12
C ASN A 14 -5.49 -18.26 10.74
N ALA A 15 -4.81 -17.19 10.30
CA ALA A 15 -3.47 -17.24 9.72
C ALA A 15 -3.34 -18.16 8.48
N GLU A 16 -4.43 -18.46 7.77
CA GLU A 16 -4.39 -19.24 6.53
C GLU A 16 -3.96 -18.38 5.34
N SER A 17 -2.86 -18.77 4.67
CA SER A 17 -2.29 -18.02 3.55
C SER A 17 -3.05 -18.18 2.23
N ASN A 18 -3.89 -19.21 2.12
CA ASN A 18 -4.76 -19.45 0.95
C ASN A 18 -5.80 -18.34 0.72
N THR A 19 -6.06 -17.50 1.73
CA THR A 19 -6.99 -16.36 1.65
C THR A 19 -6.35 -15.09 1.10
N LEU A 20 -5.02 -15.11 0.89
CA LEU A 20 -4.26 -13.96 0.40
C LEU A 20 -4.07 -14.01 -1.11
N SER A 21 -4.42 -12.91 -1.79
CA SER A 21 -4.11 -12.69 -3.20
C SER A 21 -3.50 -11.31 -3.40
N PHE A 22 -2.68 -11.17 -4.44
CA PHE A 22 -2.02 -9.92 -4.79
C PHE A 22 -2.19 -9.63 -6.28
N TRP A 23 -2.37 -8.35 -6.60
CA TRP A 23 -2.53 -7.85 -7.96
C TRP A 23 -1.70 -6.60 -8.13
N ALA A 24 -1.05 -6.45 -9.28
CA ALA A 24 -0.38 -5.21 -9.63
C ALA A 24 -1.42 -4.16 -10.01
N ILE A 25 -1.36 -2.98 -9.38
CA ILE A 25 -2.28 -1.86 -9.68
C ILE A 25 -1.73 -1.02 -10.82
N GLU A 26 -0.42 -0.73 -10.79
CA GLU A 26 0.22 0.18 -11.74
C GLU A 26 1.70 -0.17 -11.92
N GLN A 27 2.18 0.00 -13.15
CA GLN A 27 3.61 -0.05 -13.47
C GLN A 27 4.15 1.38 -13.63
N ILE A 28 5.04 1.79 -12.74
CA ILE A 28 5.69 3.11 -12.80
C ILE A 28 6.83 3.07 -13.82
N HIS A 29 6.79 4.02 -14.77
CA HIS A 29 7.81 4.18 -15.79
C HIS A 29 8.64 5.42 -15.48
N LEU A 30 9.92 5.23 -15.19
CA LEU A 30 10.85 6.34 -15.06
C LEU A 30 11.19 6.90 -16.44
N GLY A 31 11.15 8.22 -16.59
CA GLY A 31 11.66 8.89 -17.79
C GLY A 31 13.17 8.68 -17.95
N ILE A 32 13.71 9.08 -19.11
CA ILE A 32 15.13 8.91 -19.51
C ILE A 32 16.11 9.41 -18.43
N ARG A 33 15.73 10.41 -17.64
CA ARG A 33 16.58 11.01 -16.61
C ARG A 33 16.43 10.40 -15.22
N GLY A 34 15.63 9.32 -15.08
CA GLY A 34 15.55 8.53 -13.85
C GLY A 34 15.37 9.38 -12.60
N GLY A 35 14.35 10.26 -12.58
CA GLY A 35 14.04 11.13 -11.44
C GLY A 35 13.85 10.35 -10.14
N ASP A 36 13.51 11.04 -9.05
CA ASP A 36 13.40 10.40 -7.73
C ASP A 36 12.30 9.30 -7.73
N LEU A 37 12.73 8.05 -7.88
CA LEU A 37 11.85 6.89 -7.93
C LEU A 37 11.15 6.70 -6.59
N GLU A 38 11.85 6.95 -5.48
CA GLU A 38 11.29 6.77 -4.15
C GLU A 38 10.15 7.78 -3.93
N GLN A 39 10.38 9.04 -4.26
CA GLN A 39 9.34 10.07 -4.18
C GLN A 39 8.15 9.74 -5.08
N GLN A 40 8.39 9.27 -6.31
CA GLN A 40 7.30 8.85 -7.21
C GLN A 40 6.51 7.66 -6.66
N LEU A 41 7.18 6.62 -6.17
CA LEU A 41 6.53 5.46 -5.57
C LEU A 41 5.67 5.87 -4.38
N LEU A 42 6.20 6.73 -3.50
CA LEU A 42 5.48 7.25 -2.33
C LEU A 42 4.23 8.06 -2.72
N GLN A 43 4.33 8.91 -3.74
CA GLN A 43 3.18 9.68 -4.24
C GLN A 43 2.11 8.77 -4.85
N ARG A 44 2.52 7.73 -5.58
CA ARG A 44 1.59 6.77 -6.21
C ARG A 44 0.96 5.85 -5.18
N GLU A 45 1.72 5.41 -4.17
CA GLU A 45 1.18 4.69 -3.02
C GLU A 45 0.11 5.53 -2.30
N SER A 46 0.42 6.78 -1.96
CA SER A 46 -0.53 7.69 -1.31
C SER A 46 -1.79 7.93 -2.16
N TYR A 47 -1.62 8.08 -3.48
CA TYR A 47 -2.72 8.18 -4.43
C TYR A 47 -3.62 6.94 -4.40
N TRP A 48 -3.05 5.73 -4.47
CA TRP A 48 -3.84 4.49 -4.49
C TRP A 48 -4.49 4.18 -3.13
N ILE A 49 -3.82 4.47 -2.01
CA ILE A 49 -4.43 4.33 -0.67
C ILE A 49 -5.69 5.19 -0.55
N PHE A 50 -5.63 6.43 -1.05
CA PHE A 50 -6.78 7.33 -1.05
C PHE A 50 -7.89 6.86 -2.00
N ASN A 51 -7.56 6.58 -3.27
CA ASN A 51 -8.57 6.25 -4.29
C ASN A 51 -9.26 4.91 -4.04
N LEU A 52 -8.54 3.92 -3.47
CA LEU A 52 -9.10 2.61 -3.14
C LEU A 52 -9.71 2.56 -1.73
N ASN A 53 -9.63 3.65 -0.96
CA ASN A 53 -10.11 3.75 0.43
C ASN A 53 -9.60 2.60 1.33
N THR A 54 -8.29 2.36 1.32
CA THR A 54 -7.68 1.19 1.98
C THR A 54 -7.16 1.47 3.39
N VAL A 55 -7.47 2.63 3.97
CA VAL A 55 -7.13 2.96 5.37
C VAL A 55 -8.10 2.28 6.33
N PHE A 56 -7.63 1.79 7.47
CA PHE A 56 -8.47 1.24 8.54
C PHE A 56 -9.56 2.25 8.96
N PRO A 57 -10.83 1.84 9.18
CA PRO A 57 -11.31 0.46 9.23
C PRO A 57 -11.74 -0.15 7.88
N TYR A 58 -11.66 0.61 6.78
CA TYR A 58 -12.14 0.15 5.47
C TYR A 58 -11.11 -0.72 4.72
N GLY A 59 -9.83 -0.59 5.05
CA GLY A 59 -8.77 -1.49 4.59
C GLY A 59 -7.70 -1.75 5.65
N ILE A 60 -6.52 -2.19 5.20
CA ILE A 60 -5.44 -2.70 6.06
C ILE A 60 -4.32 -1.66 6.27
N ASN A 61 -4.31 -0.53 5.54
CA ASN A 61 -3.33 0.53 5.78
C ASN A 61 -3.65 1.28 7.08
N GLU A 62 -2.64 1.53 7.90
CA GLU A 62 -2.82 2.23 9.20
C GLU A 62 -3.08 3.73 9.00
N ASN A 63 -2.41 4.34 8.03
CA ASN A 63 -2.56 5.74 7.68
C ASN A 63 -2.23 5.98 6.20
N ASN A 64 -2.42 7.22 5.75
CA ASN A 64 -1.91 7.71 4.47
C ASN A 64 -1.11 9.00 4.72
N LEU A 65 0.18 8.99 4.40
CA LEU A 65 1.05 10.13 4.59
C LEU A 65 1.08 10.99 3.31
N PHE A 66 0.30 12.07 3.30
CA PHE A 66 0.31 13.05 2.21
C PHE A 66 1.52 13.99 2.23
N THR A 67 2.42 13.86 3.20
CA THR A 67 3.66 14.66 3.27
C THR A 67 4.64 14.33 2.13
N THR A 68 4.40 13.24 1.40
CA THR A 68 5.16 12.80 0.22
C THR A 68 4.95 13.70 -1.01
N PHE A 69 4.01 14.64 -0.94
CA PHE A 69 3.74 15.65 -1.97
C PHE A 69 4.40 17.01 -1.71
N ILE A 70 5.14 17.18 -0.60
CA ILE A 70 5.85 18.41 -0.21
C ILE A 70 7.35 18.21 -0.42
#